data_AF-A0A7W8HJ78-F1
#
_entry.id   AF-A0A7W8HJ78-F1
#
_cell.length_a   1.000
_cell.length_b   1.000
_cell.length_c   1.000
_cell.angle_alpha   90.00
_cell.angle_beta   90.00
_cell.angle_gamma   90.00
#
_symmetry.space_group_name_H-M   'P 1'
#
loop_
_entity.id
_entity.type
_entity.pdbx_description
1 polymer ?
#
loop_
_entity_poly.entity_id
_entity_poly.type
_entity_poly.pdbx_seq_one_letter_code
_entity_poly.pdbx_strand_id
1 'polypeptide(L)'
;MVAPHGSPAPAAGDLAVPDASIAEAVAALPSHADPTVLIALVHGLRPGRKRDPQEAIEAVRALTRRLVAHPPSAQALRTNIAEILAVRQHRYLYADTGIARAEGVLRGMLRRVGARLLPRAPHGSYLRDLFLQLFDRADDHLWVQAVPADDWQALWNALGIEAESALPGFKRAQREILEAMNLLAVRLQTLANEPEIIRLHVDEHSDPTVFEALATLTRGFGRGLSGSPEASESRRAVLQDAIAECDRELARWRRLMQVHGTTSEL
;
A
#
# COMPACT_ATOMS: atom_id res chain seq x y z
N MET A 1 -0.48 67.02 -0.03
CA MET A 1 -0.24 66.08 -1.13
C MET A 1 -0.15 64.69 -0.51
N VAL A 2 -1.17 63.85 -0.75
CA VAL A 2 -1.28 62.39 -0.57
C VAL A 2 -1.07 61.78 0.83
N ALA A 3 -2.03 60.94 1.22
CA ALA A 3 -2.14 60.20 2.48
C ALA A 3 -1.41 58.81 2.41
N PRO A 4 -1.62 57.85 3.34
CA PRO A 4 -0.57 57.11 4.04
C PRO A 4 -0.52 55.62 3.61
N HIS A 5 0.27 54.80 4.34
CA HIS A 5 0.15 53.34 4.55
C HIS A 5 1.44 52.55 4.28
N GLY A 6 2.20 52.31 5.35
CA GLY A 6 3.02 51.11 5.50
C GLY A 6 2.41 50.27 6.62
N SER A 7 1.34 49.53 6.34
CA SER A 7 0.89 48.45 7.23
C SER A 7 1.99 47.39 7.33
N PRO A 8 2.26 46.83 8.52
CA PRO A 8 3.08 45.64 8.62
C PRO A 8 2.40 44.49 7.87
N ALA A 9 3.20 43.74 7.11
CA ALA A 9 2.76 42.57 6.37
C ALA A 9 1.94 41.64 7.29
N PRO A 10 0.79 41.12 6.83
CA PRO A 10 0.01 40.19 7.62
C PRO A 10 0.85 38.94 7.91
N ALA A 11 0.75 38.49 9.16
CA ALA A 11 1.30 37.24 9.65
C ALA A 11 1.05 36.10 8.67
N ALA A 12 2.00 35.17 8.62
CA ALA A 12 1.90 33.90 7.93
C ALA A 12 0.54 33.25 8.21
N GLY A 13 -0.41 33.48 7.30
CA GLY A 13 -1.71 32.87 7.34
C GLY A 13 -1.54 31.39 7.07
N ASP A 14 -1.98 30.58 8.03
CA ASP A 14 -2.65 29.30 7.84
C ASP A 14 -2.92 29.01 6.36
N LEU A 15 -1.97 28.33 5.72
CA LEU A 15 -2.23 27.56 4.51
C LEU A 15 -2.47 26.12 4.95
N ALA A 16 -3.49 25.95 5.78
CA ALA A 16 -4.19 24.68 5.88
C ALA A 16 -4.73 24.38 4.48
N VAL A 17 -4.17 23.37 3.82
CA VAL A 17 -4.85 22.70 2.71
C VAL A 17 -6.22 22.25 3.26
N PRO A 18 -7.34 22.56 2.59
CA PRO A 18 -8.55 22.96 3.29
C PRO A 18 -9.31 21.76 3.85
N ASP A 19 -9.57 21.82 5.16
CA ASP A 19 -10.53 20.99 5.89
C ASP A 19 -11.88 20.85 5.15
N ALA A 20 -12.23 21.84 4.32
CA ALA A 20 -13.40 21.89 3.47
C ALA A 20 -13.40 20.89 2.29
N SER A 21 -12.26 20.57 1.66
CA SER A 21 -12.23 19.65 0.50
C SER A 21 -12.45 18.20 0.92
N ILE A 22 -11.86 17.80 2.06
CA ILE A 22 -12.13 16.50 2.68
C ILE A 22 -13.56 16.47 3.25
N ALA A 23 -14.07 17.61 3.73
CA ALA A 23 -15.47 17.75 4.16
C ALA A 23 -16.47 17.46 3.08
N GLU A 24 -16.33 18.10 1.94
CA GLU A 24 -17.20 17.91 0.79
C GLU A 24 -17.10 16.48 0.24
N ALA A 25 -15.88 15.91 0.15
CA ALA A 25 -15.68 14.55 -0.32
C ALA A 25 -16.36 13.50 0.60
N VAL A 26 -16.30 13.69 1.92
CA VAL A 26 -16.91 12.78 2.91
C VAL A 26 -18.43 12.97 3.02
N ALA A 27 -18.95 14.18 2.76
CA ALA A 27 -20.39 14.46 2.74
C ALA A 27 -21.06 14.02 1.43
N ALA A 28 -20.32 14.04 0.31
CA ALA A 28 -20.80 13.65 -1.01
C ALA A 28 -20.61 12.16 -1.32
N LEU A 29 -20.35 11.31 -0.31
CA LEU A 29 -20.14 9.88 -0.51
C LEU A 29 -21.39 9.26 -1.19
N PRO A 30 -21.26 8.73 -2.42
CA PRO A 30 -22.37 8.15 -3.15
C PRO A 30 -22.82 6.85 -2.50
N SER A 31 -24.06 6.47 -2.77
CA SER A 31 -24.65 5.21 -2.29
C SER A 31 -24.14 3.96 -3.03
N HIS A 32 -23.24 4.12 -4.00
CA HIS A 32 -22.71 3.06 -4.88
C HIS A 32 -21.20 3.19 -5.04
N ALA A 33 -20.55 2.09 -5.42
CA ALA A 33 -19.12 2.04 -5.73
C ALA A 33 -18.70 3.12 -6.74
N ASP A 34 -17.98 4.14 -6.29
CA ASP A 34 -17.44 5.19 -7.13
C ASP A 34 -15.94 5.38 -6.86
N PRO A 35 -15.07 4.98 -7.79
CA PRO A 35 -13.64 5.19 -7.68
C PRO A 35 -13.23 6.67 -7.63
N THR A 36 -14.03 7.58 -8.18
CA THR A 36 -13.70 9.01 -8.23
C THR A 36 -13.64 9.64 -6.84
N VAL A 37 -14.46 9.13 -5.91
CA VAL A 37 -14.45 9.51 -4.50
C VAL A 37 -13.12 9.18 -3.84
N LEU A 38 -12.59 7.98 -4.09
CA LEU A 38 -11.30 7.57 -3.55
C LEU A 38 -10.17 8.40 -4.16
N ILE A 39 -10.26 8.72 -5.45
CA ILE A 39 -9.31 9.61 -6.14
C ILE A 39 -9.33 10.99 -5.49
N ALA A 40 -10.51 11.60 -5.32
CA ALA A 40 -10.63 12.91 -4.67
C ALA A 40 -10.09 12.89 -3.24
N LEU A 41 -10.34 11.81 -2.49
CA LEU A 41 -9.83 11.66 -1.13
C LEU A 41 -8.30 11.59 -1.09
N VAL A 42 -7.68 10.75 -1.93
CA VAL A 42 -6.21 10.66 -2.00
C VAL A 42 -5.59 11.98 -2.47
N HIS A 43 -6.23 12.69 -3.42
CA HIS A 43 -5.83 14.03 -3.80
C HIS A 43 -5.87 15.03 -2.64
N GLY A 44 -6.87 14.93 -1.75
CA GLY A 44 -6.98 15.78 -0.56
C GLY A 44 -5.99 15.43 0.55
N LEU A 45 -5.49 14.19 0.62
CA LEU A 45 -4.45 13.77 1.57
C LEU A 45 -3.04 14.19 1.14
N ARG A 46 -2.84 14.44 -0.15
CA ARG A 46 -1.54 14.75 -0.72
C ARG A 46 -1.06 16.13 -0.25
N PRO A 47 0.24 16.28 0.12
CA PRO A 47 0.77 17.57 0.50
C PRO A 47 0.74 18.54 -0.68
N GLY A 48 0.59 19.82 -0.37
CA GLY A 48 0.53 20.91 -1.33
C GLY A 48 1.85 21.16 -2.05
N ARG A 49 1.97 22.34 -2.66
CA ARG A 49 3.12 22.67 -3.54
C ARG A 49 4.48 22.62 -2.83
N LYS A 50 4.52 22.87 -1.52
CA LYS A 50 5.75 22.83 -0.72
C LYS A 50 6.23 21.42 -0.43
N ARG A 51 5.40 20.39 -0.70
CA ARG A 51 5.69 18.98 -0.46
C ARG A 51 6.12 18.71 0.99
N ASP A 52 5.56 19.46 1.92
CA ASP A 52 5.82 19.26 3.34
C ASP A 52 5.10 17.97 3.78
N PRO A 53 5.83 16.92 4.22
CA PRO A 53 5.20 15.68 4.66
C PRO A 53 4.27 15.89 5.86
N GLN A 54 4.49 16.93 6.66
CA GLN A 54 3.64 17.27 7.80
C GLN A 54 2.20 17.56 7.38
N GLU A 55 1.99 18.18 6.21
CA GLU A 55 0.65 18.45 5.67
C GLU A 55 -0.12 17.14 5.43
N ALA A 56 0.55 16.10 4.95
CA ALA A 56 -0.08 14.79 4.69
C ALA A 56 -0.45 14.06 5.98
N ILE A 57 0.43 14.12 6.99
CA ILE A 57 0.19 13.57 8.33
C ILE A 57 -1.05 14.21 8.94
N GLU A 58 -1.13 15.54 8.88
CA GLU A 58 -2.27 16.30 9.41
C GLU A 58 -3.55 16.00 8.64
N ALA A 59 -3.50 15.86 7.32
CA ALA A 59 -4.64 15.49 6.49
C ALA A 59 -5.19 14.10 6.84
N VAL A 60 -4.32 13.08 7.03
CA VAL A 60 -4.72 11.73 7.45
C VAL A 60 -5.38 11.77 8.83
N ARG A 61 -4.80 12.49 9.79
CA ARG A 61 -5.36 12.66 11.14
C ARG A 61 -6.70 13.39 11.11
N ALA A 62 -6.83 14.42 10.27
CA ALA A 62 -8.07 15.17 10.11
C ALA A 62 -9.18 14.29 9.53
N LEU A 63 -8.90 13.54 8.47
CA LEU A 63 -9.82 12.56 7.91
C LEU A 63 -10.26 11.54 8.97
N THR A 64 -9.31 10.99 9.72
CA THR A 64 -9.59 10.02 10.79
C THR A 64 -10.55 10.60 11.83
N ARG A 65 -10.29 11.81 12.34
CA ARG A 65 -11.20 12.48 13.30
C ARG A 65 -12.60 12.67 12.74
N ARG A 66 -12.71 13.01 11.45
CA ARG A 66 -14.01 13.24 10.78
C ARG A 66 -14.80 11.94 10.64
N LEU A 67 -14.14 10.84 10.29
CA LEU A 67 -14.79 9.52 10.19
C LEU A 67 -15.25 9.02 11.57
N VAL A 68 -14.45 9.25 12.62
CA VAL A 68 -14.85 8.96 14.01
C VAL A 68 -16.06 9.81 14.43
N ALA A 69 -16.08 11.10 14.07
CA ALA A 69 -17.18 12.00 14.41
C ALA A 69 -18.47 11.72 13.63
N HIS A 70 -18.39 11.05 12.47
CA HIS A 70 -19.55 10.77 11.61
C HIS A 70 -19.59 9.31 11.14
N PRO A 71 -20.07 8.37 11.99
CA PRO A 71 -20.13 6.94 11.68
C PRO A 71 -20.83 6.57 10.35
N PRO A 72 -21.92 7.25 9.92
CA PRO A 72 -22.53 6.95 8.62
C PRO A 72 -21.58 7.19 7.43
N SER A 73 -20.70 8.18 7.51
CA SER A 73 -19.71 8.43 6.46
C SER A 73 -18.60 7.38 6.47
N ALA A 74 -18.15 6.96 7.65
CA ALA A 74 -17.21 5.85 7.78
C ALA A 74 -17.78 4.56 7.16
N GLN A 75 -19.06 4.27 7.44
CA GLN A 75 -19.75 3.13 6.85
C GLN A 75 -19.87 3.25 5.32
N ALA A 76 -20.27 4.41 4.80
CA ALA A 76 -20.38 4.62 3.35
C ALA A 76 -19.03 4.45 2.64
N LEU A 77 -17.96 5.03 3.19
CA LEU A 77 -16.62 4.90 2.64
C LEU A 77 -16.11 3.45 2.70
N ARG A 78 -16.32 2.76 3.82
CA ARG A 78 -16.00 1.33 3.96
C ARG A 78 -16.72 0.48 2.92
N THR A 79 -18.02 0.72 2.71
CA THR A 79 -18.82 0.00 1.71
C THR A 79 -18.32 0.28 0.29
N ASN A 80 -18.06 1.55 -0.05
CA ASN A 80 -17.50 1.93 -1.35
C ASN A 80 -16.17 1.19 -1.63
N ILE A 81 -15.24 1.19 -0.67
CA ILE A 81 -13.96 0.47 -0.78
C ILE A 81 -14.21 -1.03 -0.98
N ALA A 82 -15.11 -1.63 -0.20
CA ALA A 82 -15.43 -3.05 -0.32
C ALA A 82 -16.03 -3.39 -1.70
N GLU A 83 -16.94 -2.59 -2.24
CA GLU A 83 -17.53 -2.85 -3.55
C GLU A 83 -16.48 -2.73 -4.67
N ILE A 84 -15.61 -1.71 -4.61
CA ILE A 84 -14.49 -1.54 -5.54
C ILE A 84 -13.56 -2.76 -5.50
N LEU A 85 -13.21 -3.24 -4.32
CA LEU A 85 -12.39 -4.45 -4.14
C LEU A 85 -13.11 -5.71 -4.64
N ALA A 86 -14.44 -5.80 -4.47
CA ALA A 86 -15.21 -6.98 -4.87
C ALA A 86 -15.25 -7.16 -6.39
N VAL A 87 -15.33 -6.08 -7.17
CA VAL A 87 -15.52 -6.14 -8.63
C VAL A 87 -14.23 -6.16 -9.44
N ARG A 88 -13.08 -5.85 -8.83
CA ARG A 88 -11.78 -5.77 -9.51
C ARG A 88 -10.92 -7.01 -9.30
N GLN A 89 -10.06 -7.35 -10.27
CA GLN A 89 -9.03 -8.37 -10.18
C GLN A 89 -7.76 -7.78 -9.54
N HIS A 90 -7.22 -8.41 -8.49
CA HIS A 90 -6.07 -7.88 -7.73
C HIS A 90 -4.77 -8.60 -8.08
N ARG A 91 -4.83 -9.75 -8.75
CA ARG A 91 -3.67 -10.60 -9.13
C ARG A 91 -2.40 -9.85 -9.58
N TYR A 92 -2.54 -8.85 -10.45
CA TYR A 92 -1.41 -8.10 -11.00
C TYR A 92 -0.92 -6.96 -10.09
N LEU A 93 -1.74 -6.53 -9.11
CA LEU A 93 -1.30 -5.52 -8.15
C LEU A 93 -0.41 -6.14 -7.07
N TYR A 94 -0.78 -7.31 -6.52
CA TYR A 94 -0.07 -7.86 -5.36
C TYR A 94 1.11 -8.77 -5.74
N ALA A 95 1.05 -9.49 -6.87
CA ALA A 95 2.07 -10.48 -7.22
C ALA A 95 3.17 -9.98 -8.17
N ASP A 96 2.95 -8.86 -8.87
CA ASP A 96 3.93 -8.28 -9.80
C ASP A 96 4.71 -7.09 -9.18
N THR A 97 4.35 -6.67 -7.97
CA THR A 97 5.07 -5.67 -7.20
C THR A 97 6.12 -6.36 -6.32
N GLY A 98 7.31 -6.66 -6.84
CA GLY A 98 8.42 -7.08 -5.96
C GLY A 98 9.59 -7.83 -6.57
N ILE A 99 9.46 -8.44 -7.74
CA ILE A 99 10.56 -9.18 -8.39
C ILE A 99 11.18 -8.36 -9.51
N ALA A 100 11.53 -7.11 -9.20
CA ALA A 100 12.42 -6.32 -10.03
C ALA A 100 13.54 -5.81 -9.11
N ARG A 101 14.76 -6.16 -9.50
CA ARG A 101 16.05 -5.99 -8.81
C ARG A 101 16.16 -4.78 -7.89
N ALA A 102 16.97 -4.95 -6.83
CA ALA A 102 17.55 -3.86 -6.07
C ALA A 102 18.04 -2.77 -7.04
N GLU A 103 17.65 -1.53 -6.76
CA GLU A 103 17.80 -0.33 -7.60
C GLU A 103 16.63 -0.03 -8.56
N GLY A 104 15.72 0.84 -8.11
CA GLY A 104 15.07 1.81 -9.00
C GLY A 104 13.72 1.45 -9.64
N VAL A 105 12.94 0.51 -9.10
CA VAL A 105 11.67 0.05 -9.72
C VAL A 105 10.61 1.14 -9.87
N LEU A 106 10.46 2.06 -8.91
CA LEU A 106 9.56 3.22 -9.05
C LEU A 106 10.02 4.18 -10.17
N ARG A 107 11.33 4.45 -10.26
CA ARG A 107 11.93 5.30 -11.33
C ARG A 107 11.85 4.66 -12.71
N GLY A 108 11.89 3.34 -12.80
CA GLY A 108 11.77 2.57 -14.06
C GLY A 108 10.34 2.42 -14.57
N MET A 109 9.33 2.41 -13.68
CA MET A 109 7.91 2.30 -14.03
C MET A 109 7.34 3.60 -14.59
N LEU A 110 7.79 4.76 -14.08
CA LEU A 110 7.32 6.08 -14.52
C LEU A 110 7.82 6.50 -15.91
N ARG A 111 8.88 5.87 -16.43
CA ARG A 111 9.43 6.21 -17.76
C ARG A 111 8.69 5.50 -18.92
N ARG A 112 7.93 4.43 -18.64
CA ARG A 112 7.32 3.57 -19.68
C ARG A 112 5.82 3.76 -19.94
N VAL A 113 5.16 4.66 -19.22
CA VAL A 113 3.76 5.04 -19.52
C VAL A 113 3.70 6.24 -20.50
N GLY A 114 4.85 6.78 -20.90
CA GLY A 114 4.98 7.94 -21.79
C GLY A 114 4.83 7.68 -23.30
N ALA A 115 4.57 6.45 -23.77
CA ALA A 115 4.38 6.20 -25.20
C ALA A 115 3.20 5.26 -25.45
N ARG A 116 2.10 5.86 -25.91
CA ARG A 116 0.90 5.27 -26.49
C ARG A 116 1.18 3.93 -27.19
N LEU A 117 0.40 2.88 -26.90
CA LEU A 117 -0.19 1.98 -27.90
C LEU A 117 -1.03 0.87 -27.26
N LEU A 118 -2.31 0.83 -27.66
CA LEU A 118 -3.25 -0.31 -27.73
C LEU A 118 -4.58 -0.10 -26.98
N PRO A 119 -5.71 -0.57 -27.58
CA PRO A 119 -7.03 0.03 -27.48
C PRO A 119 -7.81 -0.45 -26.25
N ARG A 120 -8.58 0.48 -25.66
CA ARG A 120 -9.65 0.33 -24.65
C ARG A 120 -10.02 -1.11 -24.29
N ALA A 121 -9.32 -1.70 -23.32
CA ALA A 121 -9.94 -2.68 -22.43
C ALA A 121 -10.98 -1.94 -21.57
N PRO A 122 -12.09 -2.58 -21.15
CA PRO A 122 -13.12 -1.91 -20.37
C PRO A 122 -12.46 -1.35 -19.11
N HIS A 123 -12.42 -0.02 -19.01
CA HIS A 123 -11.86 0.68 -17.86
C HIS A 123 -12.45 0.10 -16.57
N GLY A 124 -11.62 -0.49 -15.71
CA GLY A 124 -12.02 -0.90 -14.36
C GLY A 124 -12.10 -2.40 -14.06
N SER A 125 -11.54 -3.30 -14.86
CA SER A 125 -11.47 -4.71 -14.43
C SER A 125 -10.32 -5.00 -13.45
N TYR A 126 -9.24 -4.21 -13.47
CA TYR A 126 -8.05 -4.42 -12.63
C TYR A 126 -7.93 -3.40 -11.49
N LEU A 127 -7.56 -3.87 -10.30
CA LEU A 127 -7.29 -3.00 -9.15
C LEU A 127 -6.04 -2.16 -9.37
N ARG A 128 -5.06 -2.68 -10.12
CA ARG A 128 -3.84 -1.97 -10.51
C ARG A 128 -4.13 -0.66 -11.25
N ASP A 129 -5.08 -0.67 -12.18
CA ASP A 129 -5.41 0.52 -12.97
C ASP A 129 -6.02 1.62 -12.10
N LEU A 130 -6.78 1.25 -11.06
CA LEU A 130 -7.28 2.19 -10.07
C LEU A 130 -6.15 2.70 -9.17
N PHE A 131 -5.25 1.83 -8.73
CA PHE A 131 -4.11 2.23 -7.90
C PHE A 131 -3.24 3.29 -8.59
N LEU A 132 -3.02 3.15 -9.91
CA LEU A 132 -2.29 4.14 -10.73
C LEU A 132 -3.04 5.47 -10.91
N GLN A 133 -4.37 5.47 -10.75
CA GLN A 133 -5.17 6.71 -10.75
C GLN A 133 -5.20 7.37 -9.38
N LEU A 134 -5.19 6.58 -8.30
CA LEU A 134 -5.12 7.09 -6.93
C LEU A 134 -3.76 7.76 -6.67
N PHE A 135 -2.68 7.12 -7.10
CA PHE A 135 -1.30 7.59 -6.91
C PHE A 135 -0.67 7.94 -8.27
N ASP A 136 -1.24 8.96 -8.92
CA ASP A 136 -0.88 9.39 -10.27
C ASP A 136 0.46 10.17 -10.34
N ARG A 137 1.05 10.53 -9.19
CA ARG A 137 2.31 11.28 -9.14
C ARG A 137 3.49 10.40 -8.76
N ALA A 138 4.59 10.60 -9.48
CA ALA A 138 5.85 9.90 -9.30
C ALA A 138 6.39 9.89 -7.85
N ASP A 139 6.16 11.00 -7.16
CA ASP A 139 6.63 11.30 -5.81
C ASP A 139 5.62 10.95 -4.72
N ASP A 140 4.47 10.34 -5.05
CA ASP A 140 3.45 9.99 -4.06
C ASP A 140 3.96 9.05 -2.96
N HIS A 141 4.91 8.17 -3.32
CA HIS A 141 5.53 7.27 -2.35
C HIS A 141 6.22 8.02 -1.18
N LEU A 142 6.68 9.25 -1.39
CA LEU A 142 7.40 10.01 -0.36
C LEU A 142 6.46 10.43 0.78
N TRP A 143 5.28 10.95 0.46
CA TRP A 143 4.34 11.38 1.50
C TRP A 143 3.64 10.19 2.14
N VAL A 144 3.32 9.13 1.37
CA VAL A 144 2.71 7.92 1.91
C VAL A 144 3.61 7.26 2.96
N GLN A 145 4.92 7.20 2.69
CA GLN A 145 5.91 6.66 3.63
C GLN A 145 6.18 7.58 4.82
N ALA A 146 5.97 8.89 4.68
CA ALA A 146 6.19 9.84 5.76
C ALA A 146 5.08 9.81 6.82
N VAL A 147 3.88 9.34 6.47
CA VAL A 147 2.78 9.18 7.44
C VAL A 147 3.08 8.01 8.39
N PRO A 148 3.10 8.24 9.72
CA PRO A 148 3.34 7.18 10.70
C PRO A 148 2.36 6.00 10.56
N ALA A 149 2.85 4.78 10.82
CA ALA A 149 2.03 3.57 10.77
C ALA A 149 0.81 3.65 11.71
N ASP A 150 0.96 4.27 12.88
CA ASP A 150 -0.12 4.45 13.85
C ASP A 150 -1.25 5.35 13.32
N ASP A 151 -0.93 6.36 12.52
CA ASP A 151 -1.93 7.25 11.91
C ASP A 151 -2.72 6.50 10.82
N TRP A 152 -2.05 5.64 10.04
CA TRP A 152 -2.73 4.73 9.11
C TRP A 152 -3.63 3.75 9.87
N GLN A 153 -3.13 3.13 10.94
CA GLN A 153 -3.90 2.19 11.75
C GLN A 153 -5.15 2.85 12.35
N ALA A 154 -5.02 4.08 12.84
CA ALA A 154 -6.15 4.86 13.34
C ALA A 154 -7.21 5.10 12.26
N LEU A 155 -6.81 5.39 11.02
CA LEU A 155 -7.72 5.54 9.88
C LEU A 155 -8.46 4.22 9.56
N TRP A 156 -7.74 3.09 9.51
CA TRP A 156 -8.35 1.77 9.29
C TRP A 156 -9.36 1.42 10.39
N ASN A 157 -9.03 1.72 11.65
CA ASN A 157 -9.91 1.52 12.79
C ASN A 157 -11.16 2.43 12.69
N ALA A 158 -11.01 3.70 12.30
CA ALA A 158 -12.12 4.63 12.12
C ALA A 158 -13.10 4.18 11.03
N LEU A 159 -12.60 3.51 9.98
CA LEU A 159 -13.43 2.89 8.95
C LEU A 159 -14.16 1.63 9.44
N GLY A 160 -13.80 1.08 10.61
CA GLY A 160 -14.32 -0.19 11.09
C GLY A 160 -13.95 -1.34 10.16
N ILE A 161 -12.73 -1.31 9.61
CA ILE A 161 -12.19 -2.39 8.77
C ILE A 161 -11.37 -3.29 9.67
N GLU A 162 -11.96 -4.43 10.02
CA GLU A 162 -11.32 -5.45 10.84
C GLU A 162 -10.67 -6.51 9.95
N ALA A 163 -9.69 -7.23 10.51
CA ALA A 163 -8.97 -8.29 9.81
C ALA A 163 -9.85 -9.51 9.44
N GLU A 164 -11.08 -9.57 9.94
CA GLU A 164 -12.13 -10.54 9.62
C GLU A 164 -13.40 -9.88 9.04
N SER A 165 -13.21 -8.74 8.34
CA SER A 165 -14.32 -8.01 7.72
C SER A 165 -15.27 -8.95 6.96
N ALA A 166 -16.56 -8.89 7.31
CA ALA A 166 -17.58 -9.74 6.70
C ALA A 166 -17.83 -9.38 5.22
N LEU A 167 -17.42 -8.19 4.79
CA LEU A 167 -17.70 -7.65 3.46
C LEU A 167 -16.93 -8.43 2.37
N PRO A 168 -17.62 -8.85 1.29
CA PRO A 168 -17.02 -9.70 0.25
C PRO A 168 -15.74 -9.15 -0.38
N GLY A 169 -15.65 -7.83 -0.56
CA GLY A 169 -14.48 -7.18 -1.14
C GLY A 169 -13.21 -7.33 -0.30
N PHE A 170 -13.31 -7.12 1.01
CA PHE A 170 -12.17 -7.28 1.92
C PHE A 170 -11.77 -8.75 2.05
N LYS A 171 -12.73 -9.69 2.11
CA LYS A 171 -12.44 -11.13 2.07
C LYS A 171 -11.72 -11.54 0.78
N ARG A 172 -12.13 -10.97 -0.36
CA ARG A 172 -11.47 -11.17 -1.65
C ARG A 172 -10.05 -10.61 -1.63
N ALA A 173 -9.87 -9.38 -1.15
CA ALA A 173 -8.55 -8.75 -1.05
C ALA A 173 -7.61 -9.57 -0.18
N GLN A 174 -8.05 -9.98 1.01
CA GLN A 174 -7.25 -10.82 1.91
C GLN A 174 -6.81 -12.13 1.23
N ARG A 175 -7.74 -12.84 0.58
CA ARG A 175 -7.42 -14.06 -0.15
C ARG A 175 -6.42 -13.82 -1.28
N GLU A 176 -6.62 -12.78 -2.09
CA GLU A 176 -5.72 -12.49 -3.22
C GLU A 176 -4.33 -12.01 -2.75
N ILE A 177 -4.23 -11.31 -1.61
CA ILE A 177 -2.94 -10.95 -0.98
C ILE A 177 -2.22 -12.21 -0.51
N LEU A 178 -2.91 -13.12 0.19
CA LEU A 178 -2.30 -14.37 0.67
C LEU A 178 -1.83 -15.26 -0.49
N GLU A 179 -2.60 -15.31 -1.58
CA GLU A 179 -2.21 -16.05 -2.79
C GLU A 179 -0.98 -15.42 -3.46
N ALA A 180 -0.94 -14.09 -3.55
CA ALA A 180 0.22 -13.39 -4.08
C ALA A 180 1.47 -13.61 -3.20
N MET A 181 1.33 -13.55 -1.88
CA MET A 181 2.42 -13.85 -0.96
C MET A 181 2.94 -15.28 -1.13
N ASN A 182 2.04 -16.27 -1.23
CA ASN A 182 2.42 -17.65 -1.52
C ASN A 182 3.19 -17.76 -2.83
N LEU A 183 2.71 -17.14 -3.90
CA LEU A 183 3.38 -17.15 -5.20
C LEU A 183 4.78 -16.51 -5.13
N LEU A 184 4.91 -15.38 -4.44
CA LEU A 184 6.20 -14.72 -4.24
C LEU A 184 7.16 -15.59 -3.43
N ALA A 185 6.69 -16.18 -2.32
CA ALA A 185 7.48 -17.06 -1.48
C ALA A 185 7.98 -18.30 -2.24
N VAL A 186 7.12 -18.93 -3.05
CA VAL A 186 7.52 -20.05 -3.92
C VAL A 186 8.56 -19.62 -4.97
N ARG A 187 8.40 -18.44 -5.58
CA ARG A 187 9.39 -17.90 -6.53
C ARG A 187 10.74 -17.63 -5.86
N LEU A 188 10.74 -17.07 -4.65
CA LEU A 188 11.95 -16.85 -3.86
C LEU A 188 12.60 -18.17 -3.49
N GLN A 189 11.83 -19.18 -3.10
CA GLN A 189 12.35 -20.53 -2.85
C GLN A 189 13.01 -21.12 -4.10
N THR A 190 12.42 -20.96 -5.29
CA THR A 190 13.05 -21.40 -6.53
C THR A 190 14.38 -20.70 -6.77
N LEU A 191 14.43 -19.37 -6.61
CA LEU A 191 15.64 -18.57 -6.75
C LEU A 191 16.71 -18.97 -5.72
N ALA A 192 16.31 -19.29 -4.49
CA ALA A 192 17.19 -19.76 -3.42
C ALA A 192 17.98 -21.02 -3.81
N ASN A 193 17.34 -21.86 -4.61
CA ASN A 193 17.87 -23.16 -5.01
C ASN A 193 18.62 -23.10 -6.35
N GLU A 194 18.86 -21.90 -6.90
CA GLU A 194 19.74 -21.75 -8.05
C GLU A 194 21.20 -22.02 -7.64
N PRO A 195 21.99 -22.77 -8.43
CA PRO A 195 23.34 -23.19 -8.05
C PRO A 195 24.28 -22.02 -7.72
N GLU A 196 24.11 -20.89 -8.40
CA GLU A 196 24.88 -19.66 -8.19
C GLU A 196 24.60 -19.06 -6.80
N ILE A 197 23.32 -19.08 -6.41
CA ILE A 197 22.83 -18.55 -5.15
C ILE A 197 23.23 -19.48 -4.01
N ILE A 198 23.04 -20.81 -4.14
CA ILE A 198 23.46 -21.81 -3.15
C ILE A 198 24.93 -21.64 -2.76
N ARG A 199 25.82 -21.39 -3.73
CA ARG A 199 27.25 -21.17 -3.45
C ARG A 199 27.51 -19.97 -2.54
N LEU A 200 26.74 -18.90 -2.70
CA LEU A 200 26.82 -17.71 -1.84
C LEU A 200 26.26 -17.97 -0.43
N HIS A 201 25.35 -18.94 -0.27
CA HIS A 201 24.70 -19.24 1.01
C HIS A 201 25.59 -20.04 1.97
N VAL A 202 26.38 -20.97 1.43
CA VAL A 202 27.23 -21.89 2.20
C VAL A 202 28.25 -21.14 3.07
N ASP A 203 28.66 -19.95 2.64
CA ASP A 203 29.69 -19.17 3.33
C ASP A 203 29.13 -18.23 4.42
N GLU A 204 27.83 -17.91 4.42
CA GLU A 204 27.22 -16.87 5.30
C GLU A 204 26.10 -17.34 6.25
N HIS A 205 25.86 -18.65 6.41
CA HIS A 205 24.80 -19.19 7.29
C HIS A 205 23.38 -18.66 6.95
N SER A 206 23.10 -18.43 5.66
CA SER A 206 21.76 -18.10 5.17
C SER A 206 20.84 -19.31 5.28
N ASP A 207 19.57 -19.11 5.67
CA ASP A 207 18.56 -20.16 5.73
C ASP A 207 17.45 -19.90 4.69
N PRO A 208 17.53 -20.50 3.50
CA PRO A 208 16.53 -20.29 2.47
C PRO A 208 15.17 -20.96 2.81
N THR A 209 15.11 -21.85 3.79
CA THR A 209 13.87 -22.58 4.14
C THR A 209 12.77 -21.65 4.70
N VAL A 210 13.14 -20.43 5.10
CA VAL A 210 12.21 -19.39 5.54
C VAL A 210 11.16 -19.06 4.46
N PHE A 211 11.51 -19.12 3.18
CA PHE A 211 10.57 -18.88 2.07
C PHE A 211 9.57 -20.02 1.91
N GLU A 212 10.01 -21.27 2.08
CA GLU A 212 9.13 -22.43 2.12
C GLU A 212 8.16 -22.38 3.32
N ALA A 213 8.66 -21.97 4.49
CA ALA A 213 7.84 -21.78 5.68
C ALA A 213 6.73 -20.74 5.42
N LEU A 214 7.06 -19.59 4.83
CA LEU A 214 6.08 -18.56 4.45
C LEU A 214 5.05 -19.08 3.43
N ALA A 215 5.47 -19.81 2.40
CA ALA A 215 4.57 -20.41 1.41
C ALA A 215 3.61 -21.43 2.05
N THR A 216 4.08 -22.18 3.05
CA THR A 216 3.25 -23.14 3.78
C THR A 216 2.24 -22.43 4.68
N LEU A 217 2.67 -21.42 5.43
CA LEU A 217 1.82 -20.63 6.32
C LEU A 217 0.73 -19.88 5.56
N THR A 218 1.05 -19.22 4.45
CA THR A 218 0.09 -18.48 3.61
C THR A 218 -1.00 -19.39 3.03
N ARG A 219 -0.64 -20.59 2.55
CA ARG A 219 -1.60 -21.63 2.10
C ARG A 219 -2.46 -22.19 3.23
N GLY A 220 -1.92 -22.26 4.45
CA GLY A 220 -2.66 -22.67 5.65
C GLY A 220 -3.65 -21.59 6.10
N PHE A 221 -3.23 -20.33 6.08
CA PHE A 221 -4.02 -19.17 6.51
C PHE A 221 -5.30 -19.03 5.68
N GLY A 222 -5.20 -19.16 4.35
CA GLY A 222 -6.37 -19.10 3.46
C GLY A 222 -7.41 -20.20 3.70
N ARG A 223 -7.00 -21.36 4.22
CA ARG A 223 -7.87 -22.50 4.56
C ARG A 223 -8.50 -22.39 5.95
N GLY A 224 -7.95 -21.55 6.82
CA GLY A 224 -8.32 -21.43 8.23
C GLY A 224 -9.18 -20.22 8.59
N LEU A 225 -9.71 -19.45 7.63
CA LEU A 225 -10.45 -18.21 7.89
C LEU A 225 -11.72 -18.37 8.77
N SER A 226 -12.08 -19.60 9.15
CA SER A 226 -13.06 -19.93 10.18
C SER A 226 -12.36 -20.42 11.45
N GLY A 227 -12.50 -19.69 12.56
CA GLY A 227 -11.91 -20.03 13.87
C GLY A 227 -12.30 -19.02 14.97
N SER A 228 -11.92 -19.32 16.22
CA SER A 228 -12.06 -18.37 17.34
C SER A 228 -11.18 -17.12 17.14
N PRO A 229 -11.58 -15.92 17.62
CA PRO A 229 -10.76 -14.71 17.55
C PRO A 229 -9.32 -14.89 18.06
N GLU A 230 -9.13 -15.61 19.16
CA GLU A 230 -7.80 -15.91 19.74
C GLU A 230 -6.93 -16.73 18.77
N ALA A 231 -7.53 -17.73 18.12
CA ALA A 231 -6.82 -18.56 17.14
C ALA A 231 -6.48 -17.76 15.87
N SER A 232 -7.31 -16.80 15.48
CA SER A 232 -6.99 -15.88 14.39
C SER A 232 -5.87 -14.91 14.74
N GLU A 233 -5.85 -14.36 15.95
CA GLU A 233 -4.77 -13.49 16.43
C GLU A 233 -3.43 -14.22 16.48
N SER A 234 -3.39 -15.42 17.07
CA SER A 234 -2.19 -16.25 17.11
C SER A 234 -1.66 -16.58 15.70
N ARG A 235 -2.55 -16.91 14.74
CA ARG A 235 -2.15 -17.14 13.34
C ARG A 235 -1.61 -15.90 12.65
N ARG A 236 -2.15 -14.71 12.96
CA ARG A 236 -1.62 -13.44 12.44
C ARG A 236 -0.21 -13.19 12.95
N ALA A 237 0.03 -13.38 14.25
CA ALA A 237 1.35 -13.23 14.85
C ALA A 237 2.37 -14.16 14.17
N VAL A 238 2.04 -15.45 14.01
CA VAL A 238 2.91 -16.42 13.32
C VAL A 238 3.20 -16.01 11.87
N LEU A 239 2.19 -15.53 11.13
CA LEU A 239 2.40 -15.05 9.76
C LEU A 239 3.29 -13.80 9.72
N GLN A 240 3.11 -12.86 10.65
CA GLN A 240 3.93 -11.65 10.76
C GLN A 240 5.39 -11.98 11.07
N ASP A 241 5.65 -12.91 11.99
CA ASP A 241 6.99 -13.37 12.32
C ASP A 241 7.67 -14.02 11.11
N ALA A 242 6.95 -14.84 10.34
CA ALA A 242 7.46 -15.47 9.13
C ALA A 242 7.78 -14.45 8.02
N ILE A 243 6.94 -13.42 7.84
CA ILE A 243 7.23 -12.31 6.93
C ILE A 243 8.51 -11.60 7.36
N ALA A 244 8.63 -11.27 8.66
CA ALA A 244 9.79 -10.58 9.20
C ALA A 244 11.09 -11.39 9.04
N GLU A 245 11.04 -12.71 9.16
CA GLU A 245 12.19 -13.58 8.88
C GLU A 245 12.55 -13.60 7.39
N CYS A 246 11.56 -13.70 6.50
CA CYS A 246 11.80 -13.59 5.05
C CYS A 246 12.41 -12.24 4.68
N ASP A 247 12.00 -11.14 5.29
CA ASP A 247 12.57 -9.81 5.07
C ASP A 247 14.03 -9.73 5.52
N ARG A 248 14.37 -10.34 6.67
CA ARG A 248 15.76 -10.45 7.15
C ARG A 248 16.62 -11.24 6.17
N GLU A 249 16.11 -12.35 5.66
CA GLU A 249 16.82 -13.19 4.68
C GLU A 249 17.01 -12.48 3.35
N LEU A 250 15.96 -11.83 2.81
CA LEU A 250 16.07 -11.01 1.61
C LEU A 250 17.08 -9.87 1.76
N ALA A 251 17.16 -9.25 2.95
CA ALA A 251 18.16 -8.23 3.22
C ALA A 251 19.58 -8.81 3.23
N ARG A 252 19.78 -10.04 3.74
CA ARG A 252 21.07 -10.77 3.65
C ARG A 252 21.43 -11.02 2.19
N TRP A 253 20.52 -11.59 1.40
CA TRP A 253 20.73 -11.86 -0.03
C TRP A 253 21.09 -10.61 -0.83
N ARG A 254 20.42 -9.48 -0.57
CA ARG A 254 20.72 -8.21 -1.23
C ARG A 254 22.13 -7.73 -0.92
N ARG A 255 22.60 -7.88 0.34
CA ARG A 255 23.97 -7.52 0.72
C ARG A 255 24.99 -8.45 0.06
N LEU A 256 24.74 -9.76 0.07
CA LEU A 256 25.56 -10.77 -0.62
C LEU A 256 25.73 -10.45 -2.11
N MET A 257 24.62 -10.20 -2.80
CA MET A 257 24.65 -9.85 -4.22
C MET A 257 25.37 -8.52 -4.50
N GLN A 258 25.35 -7.56 -3.58
CA GLN A 258 26.12 -6.32 -3.73
C GLN A 258 27.62 -6.54 -3.55
N VAL A 259 28.02 -7.41 -2.62
CA VAL A 259 29.43 -7.73 -2.36
C VAL A 259 30.02 -8.59 -3.48
N HIS A 260 29.26 -9.58 -3.97
CA HIS A 260 29.73 -10.53 -4.99
C HIS A 260 29.41 -10.08 -6.42
N GLY A 261 28.38 -9.25 -6.63
CA GLY A 261 27.94 -8.74 -7.93
C GLY A 261 28.81 -7.63 -8.53
N THR A 262 29.77 -7.07 -7.79
CA THR A 262 30.85 -6.23 -8.35
C THR A 262 31.97 -7.05 -9.00
N THR A 263 31.87 -8.38 -8.99
CA THR A 263 32.82 -9.30 -9.59
C THR A 263 32.08 -10.37 -10.36
N SER A 264 31.53 -10.03 -11.52
CA SER A 264 31.85 -10.69 -12.79
C SER A 264 30.83 -10.25 -13.84
N GLU A 265 31.30 -9.59 -14.90
CA GLU A 265 30.78 -9.88 -16.23
C GLU A 265 30.96 -11.37 -16.49
N LEU A 266 29.88 -12.08 -16.82
CA LEU A 266 29.85 -13.29 -17.63
C LEU A 266 28.52 -13.31 -18.39
#